data_AF-A0A0Q6VS50-F1
#
_entry.id   AF-A0A0Q6VS50-F1
#
_cell.length_a   1.000
_cell.length_b   1.000
_cell.length_c   1.000
_cell.angle_alpha   90.00
_cell.angle_beta   90.00
_cell.angle_gamma   90.00
#
_symmetry.space_group_name_H-M   'P 1'
#
loop_
_entity.id
_entity.type
_entity.pdbx_description
1 polymer ?
#
loop_
_entity_poly.entity_id
_entity_poly.type
_entity_poly.pdbx_seq_one_letter_code
_entity_poly.pdbx_strand_id
1 'polypeptide(L)' 'MSEVPSAAHADRDLRKDARIADQVDTALSIAAMDGIGRALEYMQERGVNHDVAIRVLTSPHLHRKHLCD' A
#
# COMPACT_ATOMS: atom_id res chain seq x y z
N MET A 1 -38.70 -2.50 -4.26
CA MET A 1 -37.70 -3.37 -4.91
C MET A 1 -36.40 -3.17 -4.16
N SER A 2 -36.06 -4.10 -3.26
CA SER A 2 -34.87 -4.00 -2.42
C SER A 2 -33.65 -4.47 -3.22
N GLU A 3 -32.71 -3.57 -3.47
CA GLU A 3 -31.40 -3.88 -4.03
C GLU A 3 -30.62 -4.70 -2.99
N VAL A 4 -30.42 -5.98 -3.28
CA VAL A 4 -29.51 -6.84 -2.53
C VAL A 4 -28.08 -6.52 -3.00
N PRO A 5 -27.18 -6.03 -2.12
CA PRO A 5 -25.80 -5.80 -2.51
C PRO A 5 -25.12 -7.16 -2.71
N SER A 6 -24.71 -7.40 -3.94
CA SER A 6 -24.12 -8.63 -4.44
C SER A 6 -22.79 -8.92 -3.71
N ALA A 7 -22.76 -9.99 -2.90
CA ALA A 7 -21.59 -10.46 -2.14
C ALA A 7 -20.31 -10.65 -3.00
N ALA A 8 -20.44 -10.77 -4.32
CA ALA A 8 -19.34 -10.84 -5.25
C ALA A 8 -18.53 -9.53 -5.36
N HIS A 9 -19.13 -8.37 -5.08
CA HIS A 9 -18.39 -7.10 -5.04
C HIS A 9 -17.50 -7.00 -3.80
N ALA A 10 -18.00 -7.43 -2.64
CA ALA A 10 -17.25 -7.38 -1.38
C ALA A 10 -16.01 -8.30 -1.38
N ASP A 11 -16.13 -9.53 -1.88
CA ASP A 11 -14.98 -10.46 -1.99
C ASP A 11 -13.92 -9.96 -2.99
N ARG A 12 -14.36 -9.32 -4.09
CA ARG A 12 -13.43 -8.73 -5.07
C ARG A 12 -12.70 -7.50 -4.52
N ASP A 13 -13.37 -6.69 -3.70
CA ASP A 13 -12.78 -5.54 -3.02
C ASP A 13 -11.73 -6.00 -1.99
N LEU A 14 -12.09 -6.93 -1.11
CA LEU A 14 -11.19 -7.50 -0.10
C LEU A 14 -9.90 -8.08 -0.70
N ARG A 15 -9.99 -8.76 -1.85
CA ARG A 15 -8.80 -9.31 -2.54
C ARG A 15 -7.96 -8.24 -3.20
N LYS A 16 -8.55 -7.15 -3.67
CA LYS A 16 -7.81 -5.99 -4.18
C LYS A 16 -7.10 -5.28 -3.04
N ASP A 17 -7.78 -5.08 -1.91
CA ASP A 17 -7.20 -4.48 -0.72
C ASP A 17 -6.05 -5.29 -0.17
N ALA A 18 -6.18 -6.62 -0.10
CA ALA A 18 -5.10 -7.50 0.34
C ALA A 18 -3.86 -7.43 -0.57
N ARG A 19 -4.05 -7.37 -1.89
CA ARG A 19 -2.94 -7.21 -2.85
C ARG A 19 -2.26 -5.85 -2.76
N ILE A 20 -3.04 -4.80 -2.55
CA ILE A 20 -2.52 -3.44 -2.36
C ILE A 20 -1.73 -3.39 -1.03
N ALA A 21 -2.22 -4.01 0.03
CA ALA A 21 -1.53 -4.10 1.32
C ALA A 21 -0.17 -4.81 1.22
N ASP A 22 -0.10 -5.94 0.50
CA ASP A 22 1.14 -6.67 0.24
C ASP A 22 2.19 -5.84 -0.55
N GLN A 23 1.71 -5.11 -1.56
CA GLN A 23 2.56 -4.20 -2.34
C GLN A 23 3.05 -3.02 -1.50
N VAL A 24 2.20 -2.51 -0.61
CA VAL A 24 2.56 -1.47 0.35
C VAL A 24 3.65 -1.97 1.29
N ASP A 25 3.46 -3.14 1.92
CA ASP A 25 4.45 -3.71 2.85
C ASP A 25 5.82 -3.95 2.18
N THR A 26 5.81 -4.44 0.94
CA THR A 26 7.04 -4.62 0.16
C THR A 26 7.71 -3.27 -0.13
N ALA A 27 6.95 -2.26 -0.56
CA ALA A 27 7.49 -0.93 -0.83
C ALA A 27 8.06 -0.28 0.45
N LEU A 28 7.42 -0.48 1.60
CA LEU A 28 7.94 -0.01 2.89
C LEU A 28 9.28 -0.65 3.22
N SER A 29 9.45 -1.95 2.93
CA SER A 29 10.71 -2.65 3.10
C SER A 29 11.81 -2.10 2.19
N ILE A 30 11.49 -1.84 0.91
CA ILE A 30 12.40 -1.19 -0.04
C ILE A 30 12.76 0.22 0.45
N ALA A 31 11.81 0.98 1.00
CA ALA A 31 12.05 2.32 1.50
C ALA A 31 13.05 2.34 2.66
N ALA A 32 13.00 1.32 3.53
CA ALA A 32 13.91 1.16 4.64
C ALA A 32 15.33 0.76 4.21
N MET A 33 15.46 -0.06 3.15
CA MET A 33 16.75 -0.59 2.68
C MET A 33 17.42 0.33 1.65
N ASP A 34 16.67 0.77 0.63
CA ASP A 34 17.16 1.46 -0.57
C ASP A 34 16.68 2.91 -0.67
N GLY A 35 15.78 3.33 0.22
CA GLY A 35 15.23 4.69 0.28
C GLY A 35 13.90 4.88 -0.46
N ILE A 36 13.24 6.00 -0.16
CA ILE A 36 11.88 6.32 -0.63
C ILE A 36 11.76 6.34 -2.16
N GLY A 37 12.79 6.80 -2.88
CA GLY A 37 12.76 6.88 -4.34
C GLY A 37 12.55 5.52 -5.01
N ARG A 38 13.26 4.48 -4.56
CA ARG A 38 13.13 3.11 -5.09
C ARG A 38 11.79 2.47 -4.72
N ALA A 39 11.29 2.75 -3.52
CA ALA A 39 9.98 2.29 -3.11
C ALA A 39 8.84 2.92 -3.93
N LEU A 40 9.00 4.20 -4.28
CA LEU A 40 8.04 4.92 -5.11
C LEU A 40 7.99 4.36 -6.54
N GLU A 41 9.16 4.13 -7.14
CA GLU A 41 9.26 3.48 -8.46
C GLU A 41 8.55 2.12 -8.46
N TYR A 42 8.84 1.28 -7.47
CA TYR A 42 8.20 -0.03 -7.30
C TYR A 42 6.67 0.05 -7.22
N MET A 43 6.14 1.03 -6.47
CA MET A 43 4.70 1.24 -6.33
C MET A 43 4.07 1.68 -7.65
N GLN A 44 4.71 2.59 -8.39
CA GLN A 44 4.23 3.08 -9.68
C GLN A 44 4.20 1.98 -10.75
N GLU A 45 5.23 1.14 -10.82
CA GLU A 45 5.28 -0.01 -11.74
C GLU A 45 4.12 -0.99 -11.54
N ARG A 46 3.59 -1.07 -10.31
CA ARG A 46 2.44 -1.91 -9.95
C ARG A 46 1.09 -1.21 -10.07
N GLY A 47 1.07 0.02 -10.56
CA GLY A 47 -0.13 0.81 -10.78
C GLY A 47 -0.67 1.51 -9.53
N VAL A 48 0.12 1.61 -8.46
CA VAL A 48 -0.24 2.44 -7.30
C VAL A 48 -0.07 3.91 -7.68
N ASN A 49 -1.08 4.72 -7.38
CA ASN A 49 -1.05 6.14 -7.67
C ASN A 49 0.07 6.85 -6.89
N HIS A 50 0.77 7.79 -7.53
CA HIS A 50 1.86 8.55 -6.93
C HIS A 50 1.48 9.24 -5.61
N ASP A 51 0.30 9.86 -5.53
CA ASP A 51 -0.16 10.53 -4.30
C ASP A 51 -0.37 9.55 -3.14
N VAL A 52 -0.86 8.35 -3.47
CA VAL A 52 -1.03 7.25 -2.51
C VAL A 52 0.34 6.74 -2.06
N ALA A 53 1.25 6.51 -3.00
CA ALA A 53 2.60 6.03 -2.73
C ALA A 53 3.35 7.00 -1.81
N ILE A 54 3.34 8.30 -2.12
CA ILE A 54 3.96 9.33 -1.27
C ILE A 54 3.34 9.30 0.13
N ARG A 55 2.01 9.34 0.25
CA ARG A 55 1.35 9.35 1.56
C ARG A 55 1.75 8.15 2.42
N VAL A 56 1.83 6.96 1.83
CA VAL A 56 2.22 5.73 2.52
C VAL A 56 3.69 5.77 2.93
N LEU A 57 4.59 6.11 2.01
CA LEU A 57 6.04 6.10 2.22
C LEU A 57 6.51 7.19 3.18
N THR A 58 5.82 8.33 3.24
CA THR A 58 6.13 9.42 4.17
C THR A 58 5.31 9.37 5.45
N SER A 59 4.53 8.31 5.69
CA SER A 59 3.66 8.23 6.86
C SER A 59 4.49 8.16 8.16
N PRO A 60 4.18 8.98 9.18
CA PRO A 60 4.93 9.01 10.44
C PRO A 60 4.91 7.69 11.21
N HIS A 61 3.95 6.80 10.92
CA HIS A 61 3.92 5.45 11.46
C HIS A 61 5.09 4.57 10.97
N LEU A 62 5.66 4.86 9.79
CA LEU A 62 6.83 4.17 9.25
C LEU A 62 8.12 4.58 9.98
N HIS A 63 8.30 5.89 10.20
CA HIS A 63 9.52 6.42 10.82
C HIS A 63 9.64 6.14 12.32
N ARG A 64 8.56 5.72 12.99
CA ARG A 64 8.56 5.43 14.44
C ARG A 64 9.09 4.04 14.79
N LYS A 65 9.21 3.12 13.83
CA LYS A 65 9.63 1.73 14.11
C LYS A 65 11.15 1.53 14.10
N HIS A 66 11.92 2.55 13.71
CA HIS A 66 13.37 2.45 13.50
C HIS A 66 14.20 3.20 14.57
N LEU A 67 13.56 3.70 15.63
CA LEU A 67 14.19 4.51 16.69
C LEU A 67 14.32 3.78 18.04
N CYS A 68 13.95 2.50 18.10
CA CYS A 68 14.15 1.65 19.28
C CYS A 68 14.55 0.23 18.85
N ASP A 69 15.82 0.05 18.53
CA ASP A 69 16.61 -1.16 18.81
C ASP A 69 18.02 -0.71 19.21
#